data_AF-A0A931QI40-F1
#
_entry.id   AF-A0A931QI40-F1
#
_cell.length_a   1.000
_cell.length_b   1.000
_cell.length_c   1.000
_cell.angle_alpha   90.00
_cell.angle_beta   90.00
_cell.angle_gamma   90.00
#
_symmetry.space_group_name_H-M   'P 1'
#
loop_
_entity.id
_entity.type
_entity.pdbx_description
1 polymer ?
#
loop_
_entity_poly.entity_id
_entity_poly.type
_entity_poly.pdbx_seq_one_letter_code
_entity_poly.pdbx_strand_id
1 'polypeptide(L)' 'FRVAPPATLLLKRAARLGRRFGITFYDASFLALAVELDCPLVTADGRLFDRTKALPQVRHLSRIGALA' A
#
# COMPACT_ATOMS: atom_id res chain seq x y z
N PHE A 1 -18.81 -4.12 4.08
CA PHE A 1 -17.36 -4.23 4.36
C PHE A 1 -16.84 -5.50 3.68
N ARG A 2 -15.79 -5.42 2.85
CA ARG A 2 -15.16 -6.58 2.20
C ARG A 2 -13.82 -6.84 2.88
N VAL A 3 -13.59 -8.08 3.32
CA VAL A 3 -12.30 -8.53 3.85
C VAL A 3 -11.62 -9.37 2.77
N ALA A 4 -10.40 -9.00 2.39
CA ALA A 4 -9.56 -9.78 1.50
C ALA A 4 -8.50 -10.52 2.33
N PRO A 5 -8.69 -11.81 2.66
CA PRO A 5 -7.68 -12.57 3.38
C PRO A 5 -6.41 -12.70 2.53
N PRO A 6 -5.22 -12.57 3.13
CA PRO A 6 -3.99 -12.60 2.35
C PRO A 6 -3.71 -14.03 1.85
N ALA A 7 -3.90 -14.25 0.55
CA ALA A 7 -3.42 -15.46 -0.11
C ALA A 7 -1.87 -15.53 -0.03
N THR A 8 -1.28 -16.73 -0.05
CA THR A 8 0.18 -16.93 0.07
C THR A 8 0.99 -16.12 -0.95
N LEU A 9 0.48 -15.94 -2.17
CA LEU A 9 1.10 -15.12 -3.20
C LEU A 9 1.18 -13.64 -2.81
N LEU A 10 0.16 -13.13 -2.13
CA LEU A 10 0.12 -11.76 -1.61
C LEU A 10 1.20 -11.56 -0.54
N LEU A 11 1.39 -12.53 0.36
CA LEU A 11 2.42 -12.48 1.40
C LEU A 11 3.85 -12.47 0.81
N LYS A 12 4.11 -13.26 -0.24
CA LYS A 12 5.40 -13.21 -0.95
C LYS A 12 5.64 -11.86 -1.63
N ARG A 13 4.59 -11.23 -2.16
CA ARG A 13 4.68 -9.87 -2.72
C ARG A 13 4.94 -8.83 -1.62
N ALA A 14 4.22 -8.91 -0.50
CA ALA A 14 4.42 -8.05 0.67
C ALA A 14 5.86 -8.12 1.17
N ALA A 15 6.44 -9.31 1.33
CA ALA A 15 7.84 -9.47 1.72
C ALA A 15 8.83 -8.79 0.76
N ARG A 16 8.60 -8.88 -0.55
CA ARG A 16 9.44 -8.23 -1.58
C ARG A 16 9.32 -6.71 -1.52
N LEU A 17 8.10 -6.18 -1.41
CA LEU A 17 7.85 -4.74 -1.32
C LEU A 17 8.39 -4.15 -0.02
N GLY A 18 8.21 -4.85 1.10
CA GLY A 18 8.74 -4.48 2.41
C GLY A 18 10.26 -4.32 2.37
N ARG A 19 10.98 -5.27 1.75
CA ARG A 19 12.43 -5.13 1.53
C ARG A 19 12.78 -3.99 0.58
N ARG A 20 12.09 -3.88 -0.57
CA ARG A 20 12.36 -2.87 -1.61
C ARG A 20 12.25 -1.45 -1.08
N PHE A 21 11.20 -1.15 -0.31
CA PHE A 21 10.93 0.20 0.20
C PHE A 21 11.37 0.38 1.65
N GLY A 22 11.81 -0.71 2.30
CA GLY A 22 12.22 -0.80 3.71
C GLY A 22 11.10 -0.57 4.72
N ILE A 23 9.84 -0.73 4.32
CA ILE A 23 8.64 -0.53 5.16
C ILE A 23 8.31 -1.78 5.96
N THR A 24 7.43 -1.66 6.97
CA THR A 24 7.03 -2.82 7.76
C THR A 24 6.32 -3.86 6.90
N PHE A 25 6.32 -5.13 7.33
CA PHE A 25 5.56 -6.18 6.63
C PHE A 25 4.06 -5.87 6.59
N TYR A 26 3.54 -5.19 7.62
CA TYR A 26 2.14 -4.75 7.70
C TYR A 26 1.83 -3.74 6.58
N ASP A 27 2.60 -2.66 6.47
CA ASP A 27 2.41 -1.64 5.41
C ASP A 27 2.57 -2.25 4.02
N ALA A 28 3.56 -3.14 3.87
CA ALA A 28 3.80 -3.83 2.61
C ALA A 28 2.66 -4.77 2.22
N SER A 29 1.90 -5.29 3.18
CA SER A 29 0.73 -6.15 2.93
C SER A 29 -0.42 -5.35 2.30
N PHE A 30 -0.69 -4.14 2.80
CA PHE A 30 -1.68 -3.24 2.19
C PHE A 30 -1.22 -2.71 0.84
N LEU A 31 0.06 -2.41 0.69
CA LEU A 31 0.63 -2.04 -0.61
C LEU A 31 0.53 -3.16 -1.63
N ALA A 32 0.85 -4.41 -1.24
CA ALA A 32 0.73 -5.57 -2.10
C ALA A 32 -0.73 -5.80 -2.54
N LEU A 33 -1.67 -5.61 -1.61
CA LEU A 33 -3.11 -5.72 -1.87
C LEU A 33 -3.61 -4.64 -2.82
N ALA A 34 -3.22 -3.38 -2.61
CA ALA A 34 -3.59 -2.27 -3.47
C ALA A 34 -3.11 -2.48 -4.92
N VAL A 35 -1.88 -2.98 -5.08
CA VAL A 35 -1.35 -3.34 -6.40
C VAL A 35 -2.10 -4.52 -7.02
N GLU A 36 -2.50 -5.52 -6.23
CA GLU A 36 -3.25 -6.69 -6.74
C GLU A 36 -4.67 -6.34 -7.17
N LEU A 37 -5.34 -5.45 -6.43
CA LEU A 37 -6.69 -5.00 -6.73
C LEU A 37 -6.74 -3.81 -7.71
N ASP A 38 -5.57 -3.34 -8.17
CA ASP A 38 -5.41 -2.12 -8.96
C ASP A 38 -6.20 -0.93 -8.38
N CYS A 39 -6.04 -0.69 -7.08
CA CYS A 39 -6.77 0.35 -6.36
C CYS A 39 -5.83 1.30 -5.59
N PRO A 40 -6.30 2.51 -5.23
CA PRO A 40 -5.50 3.43 -4.44
C PRO A 40 -5.23 2.92 -3.01
N LEU A 41 -3.96 2.96 -2.59
CA LEU A 41 -3.58 2.94 -1.18
C LEU A 41 -3.56 4.39 -0.66
N VAL A 42 -4.57 4.75 0.12
CA VAL A 42 -4.64 6.03 0.81
C VAL A 42 -3.99 5.92 2.18
N THR A 43 -3.02 6.79 2.47
CA THR A 43 -2.35 6.83 3.78
C THR A 43 -2.18 8.26 4.29
N ALA A 44 -2.37 8.45 5.61
CA ALA A 44 -2.01 9.68 6.30
C ALA A 44 -0.55 9.66 6.82
N ASP A 45 0.14 8.51 6.70
CA ASP A 45 1.54 8.39 7.09
C ASP A 45 2.45 8.95 5.98
N GLY A 46 3.00 10.14 6.24
CA GLY A 46 3.94 10.81 5.34
C GLY A 46 5.22 10.01 5.09
N ARG A 47 5.73 9.25 6.08
CA ARG A 47 6.94 8.42 5.90
C ARG A 47 6.65 7.25 4.96
N LEU A 48 5.51 6.58 5.13
CA LEU A 48 5.09 5.52 4.21
C LEU A 48 4.91 6.08 2.79
N PHE A 49 4.23 7.21 2.66
CA PHE A 49 4.05 7.89 1.38
C PHE A 49 5.39 8.20 0.71
N ASP A 50 6.31 8.87 1.39
CA ASP A 50 7.58 9.27 0.79
C ASP A 50 8.43 8.09 0.31
N ARG A 51 8.37 6.96 1.02
CA ARG A 51 9.11 5.75 0.66
C ARG A 51 8.48 5.01 -0.52
N THR A 52 7.19 5.19 -0.77
CA THR A 52 6.43 4.38 -1.74
C THR A 52 5.78 5.17 -2.88
N LYS A 53 5.90 6.50 -2.88
CA LYS A 53 5.35 7.43 -3.90
C LYS A 53 5.80 7.18 -5.34
N ALA A 54 6.79 6.32 -5.55
CA ALA A 54 7.17 5.83 -6.88
C ALA A 54 6.13 4.87 -7.49
N LEU A 55 5.20 4.35 -6.68
CA LEU A 55 4.09 3.52 -7.15
C LEU A 55 2.84 4.38 -7.38
N PRO A 56 2.18 4.26 -8.55
CA PRO A 56 1.01 5.09 -8.89
C PRO A 56 -0.21 4.82 -8.00
N GLN A 57 -0.24 3.66 -7.32
CA GLN A 57 -1.31 3.30 -6.39
C GLN A 57 -1.28 4.13 -5.10
N VAL A 58 -0.15 4.73 -4.72
CA VAL A 58 -0.01 5.36 -3.39
C VAL A 58 -0.43 6.82 -3.41
N ARG A 59 -1.35 7.20 -2.52
CA ARG A 59 -1.81 8.57 -2.34
C ARG A 59 -1.69 8.99 -0.88
N HIS A 60 -1.11 10.16 -0.65
CA HIS A 60 -1.16 10.77 0.68
C HIS A 60 -2.53 11.40 0.92
N LEU A 61 -3.10 11.22 2.10
CA LEU A 61 -4.45 11.69 2.46
C LEU A 61 -4.64 13.19 2.18
N SER A 62 -3.63 14.02 2.48
CA SER A 62 -3.69 15.47 2.23
C SER A 62 -3.71 15.87 0.75
N ARG A 63 -3.42 14.93 -0.16
CA ARG A 63 -3.41 15.15 -1.62
C ARG A 63 -4.65 14.61 -2.32
N ILE A 64 -5.57 14.05 -1.55
CA ILE A 64 -6.87 13.62 -2.03
C ILE A 64 -7.80 14.77 -1.69
N GLY A 65 -8.26 15.50 -2.72
CA GLY A 65 -9.30 16.51 -2.53
C GLY A 65 -10.48 15.89 -1.78
N ALA A 66 -11.17 16.69 -0.96
CA ALA A 66 -12.24 16.28 -0.05
C ALA A 66 -12.99 15.06 -0.62
N LEU A 67 -12.98 13.95 0.14
CA LEU A 67 -13.70 12.73 -0.19
C LEU A 67 -15.14 13.12 -0.52
N ALA A 68 -15.43 13.25 -1.81
CA ALA A 68 -16.75 13.58 -2.33
C ALA A 68 -17.62 12.33 -2.34
#